data_AF-A0A9E4IWH0-F1
#
_entry.id   AF-A0A9E4IWH0-F1
#
_cell.length_a   1.000
_cell.length_b   1.000
_cell.length_c   1.000
_cell.angle_alpha   90.00
_cell.angle_beta   90.00
_cell.angle_gamma   90.00
#
_symmetry.space_group_name_H-M   'P 1'
#
loop_
_entity.id
_entity.type
_entity.pdbx_description
1 polymer ?
#
loop_
_entity_poly.entity_id
_entity_poly.type
_entity_poly.pdbx_seq_one_letter_code
_entity_poly.pdbx_strand_id
1 'polypeptide(L)'
;MPTMTLRLDDETHRRLDRLASSTERSKAFLAAKALSDYLDMNEWQVDEIMQTLEESDRAPASAFVAHRRVTSWLKSWGSDSEGEPPR
;
A
#
# COMPACT_ATOMS: atom_id res chain seq x y z
N MET A 1 15.85 6.09 -23.60
CA MET A 1 15.32 6.11 -22.22
C MET A 1 14.37 7.28 -22.11
N PRO A 2 13.16 7.09 -21.57
CA PRO A 2 12.27 8.22 -21.30
C PRO A 2 12.92 9.13 -20.24
N THR A 3 12.68 10.44 -20.37
CA THR A 3 13.16 11.45 -19.43
C THR A 3 11.96 12.18 -18.83
N MET A 4 12.07 12.55 -17.57
CA MET A 4 11.09 13.40 -16.90
C MET A 4 11.81 14.53 -16.16
N THR A 5 11.13 15.67 -16.01
CA THR A 5 11.61 16.77 -15.17
C THR A 5 10.90 16.72 -13.84
N LEU A 6 11.65 16.66 -12.74
CA LEU A 6 11.11 16.64 -11.39
C LEU A 6 11.23 18.02 -10.75
N ARG A 7 10.14 18.53 -10.19
CA ARG A 7 10.17 19.74 -9.34
C ARG A 7 10.43 19.32 -7.91
N LEU A 8 11.45 19.92 -7.29
CA LEU A 8 11.83 19.67 -5.92
C LEU A 8 11.76 20.97 -5.14
N ASP A 9 11.32 20.91 -3.88
CA ASP A 9 11.52 22.00 -2.95
C ASP A 9 13.01 22.15 -2.60
N ASP A 10 13.39 23.32 -2.09
CA ASP A 10 14.79 23.66 -1.80
C ASP A 10 15.44 22.73 -0.79
N GLU A 11 14.68 22.20 0.18
CA GLU A 11 15.21 21.30 1.18
C GLU A 11 15.50 19.92 0.59
N THR A 12 14.55 19.37 -0.17
CA THR A 12 14.74 18.10 -0.88
C THR A 12 15.90 18.17 -1.87
N HIS A 13 16.02 19.26 -2.63
CA HIS A 13 17.15 19.45 -3.54
C HIS A 13 18.49 19.46 -2.80
N ARG A 14 18.61 20.20 -1.69
CA ARG A 14 19.83 20.24 -0.86
C ARG A 14 20.17 18.90 -0.22
N ARG A 15 19.17 18.10 0.17
CA ARG A 15 19.38 16.73 0.69
C ARG A 15 19.90 15.81 -0.41
N LEU A 16 19.32 15.89 -1.61
CA LEU A 16 19.75 15.09 -2.76
C LEU A 16 21.17 15.45 -3.22
N ASP A 17 21.52 16.75 -3.25
CA ASP A 17 22.87 17.21 -3.55
C ASP A 17 23.91 16.62 -2.59
N ARG A 18 23.65 16.69 -1.28
CA ARG A 18 24.57 16.14 -0.26
C ARG A 18 24.74 14.63 -0.41
N LEU A 19 23.66 13.91 -0.71
CA LEU A 19 23.71 12.46 -0.91
C LEU A 19 24.47 12.10 -2.20
N ALA A 20 24.26 12.84 -3.28
CA ALA A 20 24.99 12.68 -4.53
C ALA A 20 26.49 12.84 -4.33
N SER A 21 26.90 13.91 -3.62
CA SER A 21 28.30 14.17 -3.32
C SER A 21 28.93 13.09 -2.43
N SER A 22 28.23 12.60 -1.40
CA SER A 22 28.79 11.62 -0.46
C SER A 22 28.86 10.19 -1.02
N THR A 23 28.03 9.87 -2.01
CA THR A 23 27.96 8.53 -2.62
C THR A 23 28.65 8.44 -3.97
N GLU A 24 29.18 9.56 -4.47
CA GLU A 24 29.76 9.69 -5.83
C GLU A 24 28.79 9.23 -6.92
N ARG A 25 27.50 9.54 -6.74
CA ARG A 25 26.43 9.23 -7.71
C ARG A 25 25.79 10.50 -8.24
N SER A 26 25.26 10.44 -9.46
CA SER A 26 24.49 11.55 -10.01
C SER A 26 23.13 11.66 -9.31
N LYS A 27 22.61 12.89 -9.20
CA LYS A 27 21.25 13.14 -8.70
C LYS A 27 20.19 12.36 -9.47
N ALA A 28 20.35 12.26 -10.79
CA ALA A 28 19.44 11.52 -11.66
C ALA A 28 19.44 10.02 -11.34
N PHE A 29 20.61 9.43 -11.08
CA PHE A 29 20.72 8.03 -10.67
C PHE A 29 20.00 7.80 -9.33
N LEU A 30 20.26 8.66 -8.34
CA LEU A 30 19.64 8.54 -7.02
C LEU A 30 18.12 8.74 -7.07
N ALA A 31 17.64 9.71 -7.86
CA ALA A 31 16.21 9.92 -8.06
C ALA A 31 15.54 8.74 -8.77
N ALA A 32 16.16 8.19 -9.81
CA ALA A 32 15.66 7.00 -10.50
C ALA A 32 15.63 5.78 -9.58
N LYS A 33 16.68 5.58 -8.77
CA LYS A 33 16.72 4.51 -7.78
C LYS A 33 15.61 4.67 -6.74
N ALA A 34 15.45 5.87 -6.17
CA ALA A 34 14.42 6.13 -5.18
C ALA A 34 13.00 5.91 -5.75
N LEU A 35 12.78 6.29 -7.01
CA LEU A 35 11.50 6.02 -7.69
C LEU A 35 11.28 4.52 -7.90
N SER A 36 12.29 3.77 -8.32
CA SER A 36 12.21 2.30 -8.46
C SER A 36 11.86 1.65 -7.13
N ASP A 37 12.59 1.98 -6.06
CA ASP A 37 12.35 1.43 -4.73
C ASP A 37 10.94 1.80 -4.21
N TYR A 38 10.44 3.00 -4.56
CA TYR A 38 9.08 3.42 -4.23
C TYR A 38 8.04 2.62 -4.99
N LEU A 39 8.22 2.39 -6.30
CA LEU A 39 7.31 1.59 -7.10
C LEU A 39 7.26 0.15 -6.59
N ASP A 40 8.41 -0.50 -6.41
CA ASP A 40 8.50 -1.87 -5.90
C ASP A 40 7.76 -2.03 -4.55
N MET A 41 7.85 -1.02 -3.68
CA MET A 41 7.19 -1.02 -2.37
C MET A 41 5.67 -0.79 -2.44
N ASN A 42 5.15 -0.12 -3.48
CA ASN A 42 3.73 0.24 -3.55
C ASN A 42 2.93 -0.60 -4.53
N GLU A 43 3.55 -1.08 -5.61
CA GLU A 43 2.89 -1.84 -6.67
C GLU A 43 2.26 -3.12 -6.11
N TRP A 44 2.96 -3.87 -5.24
CA TRP A 44 2.39 -5.08 -4.64
C TRP A 44 1.09 -4.81 -3.88
N GLN A 45 1.03 -3.72 -3.12
CA GLN A 45 -0.15 -3.38 -2.32
C GLN A 45 -1.31 -2.91 -3.21
N VAL A 46 -1.01 -2.10 -4.23
CA VAL A 46 -2.02 -1.63 -5.18
C VAL A 46 -2.58 -2.80 -5.98
N ASP A 47 -1.72 -3.69 -6.47
CA ASP A 47 -2.10 -4.86 -7.24
C ASP A 47 -2.97 -5.82 -6.40
N GLU A 48 -2.61 -6.06 -5.13
CA GLU A 48 -3.40 -6.92 -4.23
C GLU A 48 -4.78 -6.32 -3.95
N ILE A 49 -4.86 -5.00 -3.72
CA ILE A 49 -6.14 -4.31 -3.52
C ILE A 49 -7.00 -4.43 -4.78
N MET A 50 -6.44 -4.14 -5.95
CA MET A 50 -7.17 -4.20 -7.21
C MET A 50 -7.64 -5.62 -7.54
N GLN A 51 -6.79 -6.62 -7.35
CA GLN A 51 -7.15 -8.02 -7.51
C GLN A 51 -8.28 -8.43 -6.55
N THR A 52 -8.17 -8.08 -5.27
CA THR A 52 -9.19 -8.40 -4.26
C THR A 52 -10.53 -7.73 -4.57
N LEU A 53 -10.51 -6.48 -5.06
CA LEU A 53 -11.72 -5.78 -5.51
C LEU A 53 -12.37 -6.49 -6.70
N GLU A 54 -11.59 -6.84 -7.73
CA GLU A 54 -12.11 -7.57 -8.88
C GLU A 54 -12.70 -8.95 -8.50
N GLU A 55 -12.03 -9.68 -7.61
CA GLU A 55 -12.51 -10.96 -7.10
C GLU A 55 -13.78 -10.79 -6.29
N SER A 56 -13.85 -9.75 -5.44
CA SER A 56 -15.02 -9.43 -4.63
C SER A 56 -16.23 -9.04 -5.48
N ASP A 57 -16.03 -8.24 -6.53
CA ASP A 57 -17.11 -7.83 -7.45
C ASP A 57 -17.68 -9.02 -8.24
N ARG A 58 -16.87 -10.06 -8.49
CA ARG A 58 -17.29 -11.30 -9.16
C ARG A 58 -17.82 -12.36 -8.18
N ALA A 59 -17.60 -12.20 -6.89
CA ALA A 59 -17.97 -13.19 -5.89
C ALA A 59 -19.49 -13.21 -5.65
N PRO A 60 -20.09 -14.39 -5.40
CA PRO A 60 -21.50 -14.47 -5.03
C PRO A 60 -21.73 -13.83 -3.65
N ALA A 61 -22.95 -13.35 -3.39
CA ALA A 61 -23.31 -12.78 -2.09
C ALA A 61 -23.08 -13.75 -0.91
N SER A 62 -23.06 -15.06 -1.16
CA SER A 62 -22.75 -16.10 -0.17
C SER A 62 -21.28 -16.16 0.24
N ALA A 63 -20.37 -15.51 -0.49
CA ALA A 63 -18.96 -15.38 -0.13
C ALA A 63 -18.72 -14.32 0.95
N PHE A 64 -19.75 -13.54 1.31
CA PHE A 64 -19.65 -12.44 2.27
C PHE A 64 -20.53 -12.68 3.49
N VAL A 65 -20.02 -12.29 4.65
CA VAL A 65 -20.79 -12.29 5.90
C VAL A 65 -21.45 -10.93 6.11
N ALA A 66 -22.77 -10.94 6.34
CA ALA A 66 -23.50 -9.71 6.64
C ALA A 66 -22.95 -9.00 7.88
N HIS A 67 -22.70 -7.69 7.76
CA HIS A 67 -22.15 -6.83 8.84
C HIS A 67 -22.82 -7.06 10.19
N ARG A 68 -24.16 -7.18 10.23
CA ARG A 68 -24.91 -7.43 11.49
C ARG A 68 -24.47 -8.71 12.22
N ARG A 69 -24.12 -9.79 11.50
CA ARG A 69 -23.68 -11.05 12.11
C ARG A 69 -22.30 -10.87 12.73
N VAL A 70 -21.39 -10.22 12.01
CA VAL A 70 -20.05 -9.87 12.50
C VAL A 70 -20.15 -9.00 13.75
N THR A 71 -20.95 -7.92 13.70
CA THR A 71 -21.11 -6.99 14.82
C THR A 71 -21.77 -7.63 16.04
N SER A 72 -22.75 -8.53 15.85
CA SER A 72 -23.35 -9.26 16.98
C SER A 72 -22.35 -10.23 17.63
N TRP A 73 -21.54 -10.94 16.84
CA TRP A 73 -20.51 -11.84 17.36
C TRP A 73 -19.39 -11.08 18.08
N LEU A 74 -18.86 -10.00 17.48
CA LEU A 74 -17.82 -9.17 18.10
C LEU A 74 -18.23 -8.61 19.47
N LYS A 75 -19.54 -8.38 19.71
CA LYS A 75 -20.06 -7.91 21.00
C LYS A 75 -20.06 -8.97 22.10
N SER A 76 -20.13 -10.25 21.75
CA SER A 76 -20.01 -11.36 22.71
C SER A 76 -18.63 -11.99 22.70
N TRP A 77 -17.70 -11.49 21.89
CA TRP A 77 -16.36 -12.05 21.79
C TRP A 77 -15.60 -11.88 23.12
N GLY A 78 -15.10 -13.00 23.67
CA GLY A 78 -14.38 -13.03 24.95
C GLY A 78 -15.28 -12.94 26.19
N SER A 79 -16.61 -12.99 26.03
CA SER A 79 -17.55 -13.12 27.16
C SER A 79 -17.95 -14.58 27.38
N ASP A 80 -18.55 -14.85 28.56
CA ASP A 80 -19.14 -16.15 28.88
C ASP A 80 -20.32 -16.55 27.96
N SER A 81 -20.75 -15.63 27.10
CA SER A 81 -21.85 -15.78 26.13
C SER A 81 -21.37 -15.67 24.68
N GLU A 82 -20.08 -15.90 24.42
CA GLU A 82 -19.52 -15.90 23.07
C GLU A 82 -20.28 -16.89 22.16
N GLY A 83 -20.74 -16.39 21.02
CA GLY A 83 -21.46 -17.19 20.02
C GLY A 83 -20.50 -17.74 18.96
N GLU A 84 -21.01 -18.56 18.04
CA GLU A 84 -20.18 -19.07 16.93
C GLU A 84 -19.67 -17.93 16.03
N PRO A 85 -18.37 -17.93 15.66
CA PRO A 85 -17.83 -17.00 14.68
C PRO A 85 -18.60 -17.10 13.36
N PRO A 86 -19.02 -15.97 12.79
CA PRO A 86 -19.79 -16.01 11.56
C PRO A 86 -18.90 -16.44 10.39
N ARG A 87 -19.43 -17.33 9.54
CA ARG A 87 -18.80 -17.88 8.34
C ARG A 87 -19.56 -17.44 7.10
#